data_AF-A0A9W6TQF6-F1
#
_entry.id   AF-A0A9W6TQF6-F1
#
_cell.length_a   1.000
_cell.length_b   1.000
_cell.length_c   1.000
_cell.angle_alpha   90.00
_cell.angle_beta   90.00
_cell.angle_gamma   90.00
#
_symmetry.space_group_name_H-M   'P 1'
#
loop_
_entity.id
_entity.type
_entity.pdbx_description
1 polymer ?
#
loop_
_entity_poly.entity_id
_entity_poly.type
_entity_poly.pdbx_seq_one_letter_code
_entity_poly.pdbx_strand_id
1 'polypeptide(L)'
;MFANLVASTQEPQPFSPRQIAAFFFKPVLDEEGDIAGYHACKACGKRRKHATGNGYTNLVTHVRTSHPRLESEIRDATAAATGTLVPWVSQNTNLTPVSVGTLVSNMEDVTKAVERSIGKEIPDEFGLMLDGWSHGAEHFLAVYACYDGPNGPCHPLLSVAPIMEEPDDQLSADGHLLAIERFLPYFGITIEECKFLVGDNCSVNKRLADIMGVLLVGCASHRLNLAVRDYLAPHEPALEEVQQLMRKLRTLKQAAKRRYRGLYFGDMLSNSFC
;
A
#
# COMPACT_ATOMS: atom_id res chain seq x y z
N MET A 1 -6.18 -52.14 -50.94
CA MET A 1 -6.38 -50.75 -51.38
C MET A 1 -7.43 -50.11 -50.48
N PHE A 2 -7.05 -49.21 -49.57
CA PHE A 2 -7.79 -48.01 -49.18
C PHE A 2 -6.77 -47.08 -48.50
N ALA A 3 -6.75 -45.82 -48.94
CA ALA A 3 -5.68 -44.86 -48.71
C ALA A 3 -5.72 -44.26 -47.28
N ASN A 4 -4.52 -43.96 -46.77
CA ASN A 4 -4.28 -43.20 -45.55
C ASN A 4 -4.85 -41.77 -45.65
N LEU A 5 -5.67 -41.36 -44.69
CA LEU A 5 -5.87 -39.94 -44.34
C LEU A 5 -5.29 -39.72 -42.94
N VAL A 6 -4.08 -39.18 -42.86
CA VAL A 6 -3.49 -38.69 -41.62
C VAL A 6 -4.07 -37.30 -41.36
N ALA A 7 -4.92 -37.17 -40.33
CA ALA A 7 -5.34 -35.88 -39.82
C ALA A 7 -4.17 -35.25 -39.04
N SER A 8 -3.64 -34.14 -39.55
CA SER A 8 -2.58 -33.36 -38.91
C SER A 8 -3.12 -32.69 -37.65
N THR A 9 -2.67 -33.10 -36.47
CA THR A 9 -2.95 -32.44 -35.19
C THR A 9 -2.08 -31.20 -35.04
N GLN A 10 -2.67 -30.02 -35.22
CA GLN A 10 -1.99 -28.74 -34.98
C GLN A 10 -2.01 -28.42 -33.48
N GLU A 11 -0.83 -28.22 -32.86
CA GLU A 11 -0.70 -27.82 -31.45
C GLU A 11 -1.49 -26.53 -31.15
N PRO A 12 -2.12 -26.41 -29.96
CA PRO A 12 -2.91 -25.24 -29.58
C PRO A 12 -2.03 -23.99 -29.51
N GLN A 13 -2.29 -23.04 -30.40
CA GLN A 13 -1.60 -21.75 -30.43
C GLN A 13 -2.20 -20.81 -29.37
N PRO A 14 -1.39 -20.16 -28.51
CA PRO A 14 -1.89 -19.39 -27.37
C PRO A 14 -2.68 -18.12 -27.74
N PHE A 15 -2.50 -17.60 -28.96
CA PHE A 15 -3.24 -16.44 -29.46
C PHE A 15 -3.71 -16.68 -30.89
N SER A 16 -4.93 -16.23 -31.21
CA SER A 16 -5.46 -16.34 -32.56
C SER A 16 -4.72 -15.41 -33.53
N PRO A 17 -4.63 -15.77 -34.83
CA PRO A 17 -4.02 -14.92 -35.86
C PRO A 17 -4.57 -13.48 -35.90
N ARG A 18 -5.88 -13.32 -35.61
CA ARG A 18 -6.55 -12.02 -35.56
C ARG A 18 -6.08 -11.18 -34.36
N GLN A 19 -5.90 -11.79 -33.19
CA GLN A 19 -5.41 -11.10 -31.99
C GLN A 19 -3.98 -10.60 -32.18
N ILE A 20 -3.11 -11.44 -32.74
CA ILE A 20 -1.71 -11.07 -33.04
C ILE A 20 -1.67 -9.88 -34.03
N ALA A 21 -2.49 -9.94 -35.09
CA ALA A 21 -2.55 -8.87 -36.08
C ALA A 21 -3.06 -7.54 -35.49
N ALA A 22 -4.12 -7.56 -34.68
CA ALA A 22 -4.67 -6.37 -34.05
C ALA A 22 -3.67 -5.70 -33.08
N PHE A 23 -2.91 -6.51 -32.34
CA PHE A 23 -1.92 -6.01 -31.40
C PHE A 23 -0.74 -5.35 -32.12
N PHE A 24 -0.14 -6.05 -33.09
CA PHE A 24 1.11 -5.60 -33.71
C PHE A 24 0.95 -4.68 -34.91
N PHE A 25 -0.24 -4.57 -35.51
CA PHE A 25 -0.42 -3.77 -36.72
C PHE A 25 -1.46 -2.68 -36.58
N LYS A 26 -1.25 -1.57 -37.30
CA LYS A 26 -2.24 -0.51 -37.50
C LYS A 26 -2.57 -0.40 -39.00
N PRO A 27 -3.84 -0.11 -39.37
CA PRO A 27 -4.17 0.18 -40.76
C PRO A 27 -3.40 1.43 -41.21
N VAL A 28 -2.92 1.41 -42.44
CA VAL A 28 -2.33 2.58 -43.09
C VAL A 28 -3.47 3.27 -43.83
N LEU A 29 -3.66 4.54 -43.53
CA LEU A 29 -4.65 5.39 -44.19
C LEU A 29 -4.01 6.07 -45.40
N ASP A 30 -4.79 6.31 -46.46
CA ASP A 30 -4.39 7.18 -47.58
C ASP A 30 -4.57 8.67 -47.22
N GLU A 31 -4.34 9.56 -48.19
CA GLU A 31 -4.35 11.02 -47.98
C GLU A 31 -5.75 11.54 -47.62
N GLU A 32 -6.78 10.78 -48.00
CA GLU A 32 -8.19 11.03 -47.73
C GLU A 32 -8.67 10.42 -46.40
N GLY A 33 -7.84 9.61 -45.73
CA GLY A 33 -8.14 8.99 -44.44
C GLY A 33 -8.81 7.61 -44.54
N ASP A 34 -8.92 7.03 -45.74
CA ASP A 34 -9.47 5.71 -45.99
C ASP A 34 -8.41 4.61 -45.88
N ILE A 35 -8.83 3.38 -45.59
CA ILE A 35 -7.90 2.26 -45.36
C ILE A 35 -7.29 1.83 -46.71
N ALA A 36 -6.02 2.18 -46.93
CA ALA A 36 -5.29 1.95 -48.19
C ALA A 36 -4.97 0.47 -48.52
N GLY A 37 -5.56 -0.50 -47.80
CA GLY A 37 -5.30 -1.94 -47.99
C GLY A 37 -3.94 -2.44 -47.48
N TYR A 38 -3.24 -1.62 -46.70
CA TYR A 38 -1.97 -1.97 -46.05
C TYR A 38 -2.07 -1.83 -44.53
N HIS A 39 -1.33 -2.68 -43.84
CA HIS A 39 -1.14 -2.63 -42.40
C HIS A 39 0.34 -2.42 -42.10
N ALA A 40 0.66 -1.50 -41.20
CA ALA A 40 2.03 -1.23 -40.76
C ALA A 40 2.27 -1.88 -39.39
N CYS A 41 3.38 -2.60 -39.25
CA CYS A 41 3.80 -3.11 -37.95
C CYS A 41 4.15 -1.94 -37.02
N LYS A 42 3.59 -1.91 -35.82
CA LYS A 42 3.81 -0.85 -34.82
C LYS A 42 5.25 -0.88 -34.26
N ALA A 43 5.87 -2.05 -34.22
CA ALA A 43 7.21 -2.23 -33.65
C ALA A 43 8.34 -1.90 -34.64
N CYS A 44 8.22 -2.31 -35.91
CA CYS A 44 9.28 -2.10 -36.91
C CYS A 44 8.87 -1.24 -38.13
N GLY A 45 7.63 -0.76 -38.18
CA GLY A 45 7.14 0.11 -39.26
C GLY A 45 6.89 -0.58 -40.61
N LYS A 46 7.23 -1.87 -40.76
CA LYS A 46 7.16 -2.57 -42.05
C LYS A 46 5.71 -2.72 -42.52
N ARG A 47 5.44 -2.28 -43.75
CA ARG A 47 4.10 -2.35 -44.38
C ARG A 47 3.86 -3.74 -44.97
N ARG A 48 2.67 -4.28 -44.73
CA ARG A 48 2.19 -5.56 -45.25
C ARG A 48 0.82 -5.36 -45.88
N LYS A 49 0.60 -5.96 -47.05
CA LYS A 49 -0.71 -5.94 -47.71
C LYS A 49 -1.72 -6.74 -46.89
N HIS A 50 -2.88 -6.17 -46.64
CA HIS A 50 -4.00 -6.84 -45.99
C HIS A 50 -5.31 -6.18 -46.46
N ALA A 51 -6.06 -6.91 -47.28
CA ALA A 51 -7.35 -6.48 -47.81
C ALA A 51 -8.49 -7.11 -46.99
N THR A 52 -9.63 -6.41 -46.94
CA THR A 52 -10.84 -6.86 -46.24
C THR A 52 -11.32 -8.20 -46.80
N GLY A 53 -11.34 -9.25 -45.97
CA GLY A 53 -11.72 -10.62 -46.35
C GLY A 53 -10.57 -11.62 -46.49
N ASN A 54 -9.31 -11.18 -46.44
CA ASN A 54 -8.14 -12.07 -46.48
C ASN A 54 -7.76 -12.62 -45.09
N GLY A 55 -7.09 -13.77 -45.08
CA GLY A 55 -6.53 -14.36 -43.85
C GLY A 55 -5.30 -13.61 -43.31
N TYR A 56 -5.05 -13.75 -42.00
CA TYR A 56 -3.97 -13.04 -41.28
C TYR A 56 -2.57 -13.66 -41.43
N THR A 57 -2.41 -14.70 -42.25
CA THR A 57 -1.19 -15.51 -42.35
C THR A 57 0.05 -14.68 -42.67
N ASN A 58 -0.03 -13.73 -43.62
CA ASN A 58 1.09 -12.86 -43.99
C ASN A 58 1.56 -11.97 -42.81
N LEU A 59 0.61 -11.47 -42.02
CA LEU A 59 0.89 -10.62 -40.86
C LEU A 59 1.52 -11.43 -39.73
N VAL A 60 0.95 -12.61 -39.43
CA VAL A 60 1.45 -13.49 -38.37
C VAL A 60 2.83 -14.06 -38.69
N THR A 61 3.09 -14.44 -39.95
CA THR A 61 4.42 -14.90 -40.38
C THR A 61 5.47 -13.80 -40.19
N HIS A 62 5.13 -12.54 -40.48
CA HIS A 62 6.04 -11.43 -40.19
C HIS A 62 6.33 -11.29 -38.69
N VAL A 63 5.31 -11.34 -37.84
CA VAL A 63 5.48 -11.18 -36.39
C VAL A 63 6.33 -12.32 -35.82
N ARG A 64 6.04 -13.58 -36.19
CA ARG A 64 6.81 -14.74 -35.69
C ARG A 64 8.27 -14.72 -36.11
N THR A 65 8.59 -14.21 -37.29
CA THR A 65 9.97 -14.16 -37.80
C THR A 65 10.75 -12.94 -37.33
N SER A 66 10.09 -11.80 -37.19
CA SER A 66 10.75 -10.51 -36.89
C SER A 66 10.64 -10.09 -35.41
N HIS A 67 9.73 -10.70 -34.65
CA HIS A 67 9.44 -10.39 -33.25
C HIS A 67 9.35 -11.69 -32.42
N PRO A 68 10.48 -12.36 -32.13
CA PRO A 68 10.50 -13.66 -31.43
C PRO A 68 9.99 -13.59 -29.97
N ARG A 69 9.86 -12.38 -29.40
CA ARG A 69 9.28 -12.13 -28.06
C ARG A 69 7.80 -11.75 -28.09
N LEU A 70 7.08 -12.06 -29.17
CA LEU A 70 5.68 -11.64 -29.36
C LEU A 70 4.75 -12.05 -28.21
N GLU A 71 4.92 -13.24 -27.64
CA GLU A 71 4.01 -13.75 -26.63
C GLU A 71 4.20 -13.05 -25.28
N SER A 72 5.44 -12.74 -24.90
CA SER A 72 5.71 -11.95 -23.70
C SER A 72 5.19 -10.53 -23.88
N GLU A 73 5.40 -9.90 -25.04
CA GLU A 73 4.93 -8.53 -25.30
C GLU A 73 3.40 -8.41 -25.27
N ILE A 74 2.67 -9.39 -25.83
CA ILE A 74 1.20 -9.43 -25.74
C ILE A 74 0.75 -9.62 -24.28
N ARG A 75 1.39 -10.50 -23.50
CA ARG A 75 1.06 -10.73 -22.09
C ARG A 75 1.36 -9.51 -21.22
N ASP A 76 2.51 -8.87 -21.41
CA ASP A 76 2.95 -7.69 -20.64
C ASP A 76 2.04 -6.49 -20.92
N ALA A 77 1.68 -6.27 -22.19
CA ALA A 77 0.74 -5.21 -22.55
C ALA A 77 -0.68 -5.50 -22.08
N THR A 78 -1.09 -6.78 -22.00
CA THR A 78 -2.37 -7.15 -21.38
C THR A 78 -2.33 -6.82 -19.88
N ALA A 79 -1.23 -7.12 -19.17
CA ALA A 79 -1.08 -6.75 -17.77
C ALA A 79 -1.11 -5.22 -17.57
N ALA A 80 -0.39 -4.46 -18.42
CA ALA A 80 -0.36 -3.00 -18.36
C ALA A 80 -1.72 -2.35 -18.70
N ALA A 81 -2.46 -2.89 -19.68
CA ALA A 81 -3.76 -2.37 -20.08
C ALA A 81 -4.88 -2.69 -19.08
N THR A 82 -4.76 -3.82 -18.37
CA THR A 82 -5.76 -4.21 -17.35
C THR A 82 -5.45 -3.61 -15.97
N GLY A 83 -4.26 -3.05 -15.77
CA GLY A 83 -3.81 -2.54 -14.47
C GLY A 83 -3.60 -3.64 -13.43
N THR A 84 -3.67 -4.91 -13.83
CA THR A 84 -3.72 -6.03 -12.90
C THR A 84 -2.32 -6.60 -12.71
N LEU A 85 -1.81 -6.52 -11.47
CA LEU A 85 -0.55 -7.16 -11.05
C LEU A 85 -0.61 -8.71 -11.07
N VAL A 86 -1.77 -9.31 -11.37
CA VAL A 86 -2.03 -10.76 -11.29
C VAL A 86 -1.00 -11.60 -12.07
N PRO A 87 -0.59 -11.28 -13.32
CA PRO A 87 0.42 -12.06 -14.01
C PRO A 87 1.81 -11.99 -13.37
N TRP A 88 2.15 -10.86 -12.75
CA TRP A 88 3.39 -10.69 -12.02
C TRP A 88 3.34 -11.44 -10.68
N VAL A 89 2.22 -11.33 -9.95
CA VAL A 89 2.00 -12.04 -8.68
C VAL A 89 2.05 -13.54 -8.91
N SER A 90 1.38 -14.07 -9.94
CA SER A 90 1.37 -15.52 -10.24
C SER A 90 2.74 -16.08 -10.66
N GLN A 91 3.62 -15.25 -11.20
CA GLN A 91 5.01 -15.65 -11.51
C GLN A 91 5.91 -15.66 -10.27
N ASN A 92 5.57 -14.90 -9.23
CA ASN A 92 6.40 -14.72 -8.03
C ASN A 92 5.82 -15.42 -6.79
N THR A 93 4.70 -16.14 -6.90
CA THR A 93 4.09 -16.89 -5.79
C THR A 93 3.70 -18.30 -6.20
N ASN A 94 3.91 -19.25 -5.28
CA ASN A 94 3.39 -20.63 -5.39
C ASN A 94 2.02 -20.77 -4.72
N LEU A 95 1.47 -19.69 -4.16
CA LEU A 95 0.16 -19.70 -3.51
C LEU A 95 -0.94 -19.80 -4.57
N THR A 96 -1.92 -20.68 -4.31
CA THR A 96 -3.13 -20.74 -5.14
C THR A 96 -3.93 -19.46 -5.00
N PRO A 97 -4.55 -18.95 -6.08
CA PRO A 97 -5.44 -17.81 -5.99
C PRO A 97 -6.58 -18.08 -5.01
N VAL A 98 -6.84 -17.14 -4.11
CA VAL A 98 -7.96 -17.19 -3.15
C VAL A 98 -8.97 -16.09 -3.45
N SER A 99 -10.23 -16.33 -3.14
CA SER A 99 -11.27 -15.30 -3.26
C SER A 99 -11.06 -14.22 -2.19
N VAL A 100 -11.54 -13.00 -2.44
CA VAL A 100 -11.53 -11.91 -1.46
C VAL A 100 -12.27 -12.34 -0.18
N GLY A 101 -13.43 -13.01 -0.31
CA GLY A 101 -14.19 -13.49 0.85
C GLY A 101 -13.43 -14.53 1.68
N THR A 102 -12.72 -15.45 1.03
CA THR A 102 -11.85 -16.42 1.71
C THR A 102 -10.69 -15.73 2.41
N LEU A 103 -10.06 -14.74 1.76
CA LEU A 103 -8.96 -13.99 2.35
C LEU A 103 -9.41 -13.23 3.61
N VAL A 104 -10.55 -12.54 3.55
CA VAL A 104 -11.12 -11.81 4.70
C VAL A 104 -11.46 -12.78 5.83
N SER A 105 -12.13 -13.90 5.54
CA SER A 105 -12.43 -14.93 6.55
C SER A 105 -11.15 -15.45 7.23
N ASN A 106 -10.11 -15.75 6.46
CA ASN A 106 -8.85 -16.22 7.01
C ASN A 106 -8.17 -15.14 7.87
N MET A 107 -8.23 -13.86 7.45
CA MET A 107 -7.70 -12.74 8.24
C MET A 107 -8.44 -12.58 9.57
N GLU A 108 -9.76 -12.74 9.59
CA GLU A 108 -10.56 -12.73 10.84
C GLU A 108 -10.16 -13.89 11.76
N ASP A 109 -9.98 -15.09 11.22
CA ASP A 109 -9.58 -16.26 12.01
C ASP A 109 -8.18 -16.11 12.58
N VAL A 110 -7.23 -15.57 11.80
CA VAL A 110 -5.89 -15.23 12.26
C VAL A 110 -5.95 -14.15 13.35
N THR A 111 -6.78 -13.11 13.16
CA THR A 111 -6.95 -12.02 14.15
C THR A 111 -7.41 -12.60 15.48
N LYS A 112 -8.48 -13.41 15.48
CA LYS A 112 -8.97 -14.09 16.69
C LYS A 112 -7.93 -15.02 17.34
N ALA A 113 -7.09 -15.68 16.53
CA ALA A 113 -6.03 -16.52 17.05
C ALA A 113 -4.91 -15.71 17.72
N VAL A 114 -4.55 -14.57 17.14
CA VAL A 114 -3.56 -13.63 17.68
C VAL A 114 -4.08 -12.96 18.96
N GLU A 115 -5.33 -12.48 18.98
CA GLU A 115 -5.98 -11.91 20.16
C GLU A 115 -5.91 -12.87 21.36
N ARG A 116 -6.29 -14.14 21.13
CA ARG A 116 -6.20 -15.19 22.16
C ARG A 116 -4.76 -15.54 22.57
N SER A 117 -3.78 -15.39 21.68
CA SER A 117 -2.37 -15.65 22.02
C SER A 117 -1.84 -14.54 22.90
N ILE A 118 -2.04 -13.29 22.50
CA ILE A 118 -1.64 -12.10 23.26
C ILE A 118 -2.33 -12.11 24.63
N GLY A 119 -3.63 -12.39 24.69
CA GLY A 119 -4.39 -12.46 25.93
C GLY A 119 -3.89 -13.50 26.94
N LYS A 120 -3.24 -14.58 26.48
CA LYS A 120 -2.63 -15.58 27.38
C LYS A 120 -1.26 -15.17 27.92
N GLU A 121 -0.61 -14.21 27.26
CA GLU A 121 0.73 -13.74 27.61
C GLU A 121 0.67 -12.49 28.50
N ILE A 122 -0.38 -11.68 28.36
CA ILE A 122 -0.60 -10.50 29.21
C ILE A 122 -0.89 -10.94 30.65
N PRO A 123 -0.14 -10.44 31.64
CA PRO A 123 -0.41 -10.69 33.06
C PRO A 123 -1.59 -9.84 33.58
N ASP A 124 -2.13 -10.22 34.75
CA ASP A 124 -3.21 -9.49 35.45
C ASP A 124 -2.87 -8.02 35.76
N GLU A 125 -1.57 -7.67 35.80
CA GLU A 125 -1.10 -6.31 35.98
C GLU A 125 -0.30 -5.85 34.77
N PHE A 126 -0.86 -4.92 34.00
CA PHE A 126 -0.23 -4.36 32.81
C PHE A 126 -0.44 -2.85 32.75
N GLY A 127 0.27 -2.17 31.85
CA GLY A 127 -0.02 -0.79 31.45
C GLY A 127 -0.44 -0.71 29.98
N LEU A 128 -1.00 0.42 29.60
CA LEU A 128 -1.31 0.71 28.19
C LEU A 128 -0.41 1.82 27.67
N MET A 129 0.19 1.61 26.51
CA MET A 129 0.96 2.63 25.79
C MET A 129 0.15 3.15 24.60
N LEU A 130 -0.02 4.47 24.57
CA LEU A 130 -0.82 5.19 23.60
C LEU A 130 0.10 5.98 22.66
N ASP A 131 -0.07 5.77 21.36
CA ASP A 131 0.66 6.49 20.31
C ASP A 131 -0.33 7.08 19.30
N GLY A 132 -0.43 8.40 19.28
CA GLY A 132 -1.39 9.13 18.46
C GLY A 132 -0.68 9.95 17.39
N TRP A 133 -1.07 9.80 16.12
CA TRP A 133 -0.53 10.60 15.02
C TRP A 133 -1.61 11.00 14.04
N SER A 134 -1.40 12.10 13.31
CA SER A 134 -2.33 12.54 12.27
C SER A 134 -1.76 12.30 10.87
N HIS A 135 -2.60 11.82 9.97
CA HIS A 135 -2.29 11.71 8.55
C HIS A 135 -3.42 12.30 7.70
N GLY A 136 -3.14 13.40 7.01
CA GLY A 136 -4.17 14.12 6.26
C GLY A 136 -5.18 14.77 7.19
N ALA A 137 -6.45 14.36 7.08
CA ALA A 137 -7.55 14.84 7.92
C ALA A 137 -7.97 13.82 9.01
N GLU A 138 -7.23 12.72 9.15
CA GLU A 138 -7.54 11.66 10.11
C GLU A 138 -6.51 11.64 11.23
N HIS A 139 -6.97 11.47 12.46
CA HIS A 139 -6.14 11.18 13.61
C HIS A 139 -6.23 9.69 13.93
N PHE A 140 -5.08 9.03 14.07
CA PHE A 140 -4.97 7.62 14.40
C PHE A 140 -4.48 7.47 15.82
N LEU A 141 -5.00 6.48 16.52
CA LEU A 141 -4.49 6.04 17.81
C LEU A 141 -4.11 4.57 17.72
N ALA A 142 -2.85 4.28 18.05
CA ALA A 142 -2.39 2.94 18.38
C ALA A 142 -2.37 2.73 19.89
N VAL A 143 -2.83 1.56 20.32
CA VAL A 143 -2.80 1.13 21.72
C VAL A 143 -2.01 -0.17 21.81
N TYR A 144 -1.02 -0.18 22.70
CA TYR A 144 -0.20 -1.35 23.01
C TYR A 144 -0.40 -1.74 24.47
N ALA A 145 -0.34 -3.04 24.79
CA ALA A 145 -0.09 -3.45 26.17
C ALA A 145 1.38 -3.18 26.52
N CYS A 146 1.69 -3.01 27.80
CA CYS A 146 3.03 -2.77 28.30
C CYS A 146 3.20 -3.55 29.61
N TYR A 147 4.07 -4.55 29.61
CA TYR A 147 4.33 -5.41 30.77
C TYR A 147 5.71 -6.07 30.67
N ASP A 148 6.23 -6.59 31.78
CA ASP A 148 7.47 -7.37 31.77
C ASP A 148 7.18 -8.85 31.52
N GLY A 149 7.74 -9.39 30.44
CA GLY A 149 7.73 -10.81 30.13
C GLY A 149 9.01 -11.53 30.57
N PRO A 150 9.11 -12.86 30.35
CA PRO A 150 10.28 -13.66 30.72
C PRO A 150 11.60 -13.20 30.08
N ASN A 151 11.51 -12.53 28.92
CA ASN A 151 12.65 -12.10 28.11
C ASN A 151 12.86 -10.57 28.12
N GLY A 152 12.21 -9.87 29.05
CA GLY A 152 12.21 -8.41 29.12
C GLY A 152 10.88 -7.78 28.75
N PRO A 153 10.84 -6.47 28.47
CA PRO A 153 9.60 -5.72 28.32
C PRO A 153 8.89 -6.10 27.01
N CYS A 154 7.58 -6.33 27.12
CA CYS A 154 6.69 -6.74 26.05
C CYS A 154 5.70 -5.62 25.70
N HIS A 155 5.53 -5.38 24.39
CA HIS A 155 4.67 -4.31 23.88
C HIS A 155 3.79 -4.76 22.70
N PRO A 156 2.89 -5.74 22.89
CA PRO A 156 2.03 -6.19 21.80
C PRO A 156 1.03 -5.08 21.42
N LEU A 157 0.84 -4.90 20.11
CA LEU A 157 -0.16 -3.99 19.56
C LEU A 157 -1.56 -4.60 19.77
N LEU A 158 -2.46 -3.85 20.39
CA LEU A 158 -3.84 -4.27 20.66
C LEU A 158 -4.81 -3.69 19.63
N SER A 159 -4.63 -2.43 19.24
CA SER A 159 -5.53 -1.74 18.33
C SER A 159 -4.83 -0.61 17.60
N VAL A 160 -5.22 -0.39 16.34
CA VAL A 160 -4.94 0.84 15.58
C VAL A 160 -6.24 1.23 14.92
N ALA A 161 -6.75 2.42 15.23
CA ALA A 161 -7.98 2.90 14.63
C ALA A 161 -7.90 4.41 14.35
N PRO A 162 -8.54 4.87 13.26
CA PRO A 162 -8.84 6.28 13.12
C PRO A 162 -9.85 6.67 14.20
N ILE A 163 -9.62 7.79 14.84
CA ILE A 163 -10.57 8.41 15.77
C ILE A 163 -11.33 9.46 14.97
N MET A 164 -12.66 9.32 14.93
CA MET A 164 -13.52 10.32 14.29
C MET A 164 -13.47 11.61 15.11
N GLU A 165 -13.01 12.70 14.49
CA GLU A 165 -13.12 14.05 15.02
C GLU A 165 -14.52 14.57 14.71
N GLU A 166 -15.52 14.35 15.59
CA GLU A 166 -16.78 15.08 15.44
C GLU A 166 -16.61 16.54 15.88
N PRO A 167 -17.29 17.52 15.25
CA PRO A 167 -17.12 18.94 15.57
C PRO A 167 -17.38 19.31 17.03
N ASP A 168 -18.19 18.50 17.73
CA ASP A 168 -18.50 18.61 19.15
C ASP A 168 -17.80 17.52 20.01
N ASP A 169 -17.16 16.51 19.38
CA ASP A 169 -16.30 15.53 20.07
C ASP A 169 -14.89 16.09 20.18
N GLN A 170 -14.57 16.62 21.36
CA GLN A 170 -13.25 17.15 21.66
C GLN A 170 -12.16 16.08 21.83
N LEU A 171 -12.13 15.00 21.03
CA LEU A 171 -11.24 13.86 21.26
C LEU A 171 -11.30 13.46 22.74
N SER A 172 -12.52 13.36 23.27
CA SER A 172 -12.71 13.29 24.71
C SER A 172 -12.03 12.04 25.22
N ALA A 173 -11.33 12.17 26.34
CA ALA A 173 -10.77 11.01 27.03
C ALA A 173 -11.84 9.93 27.26
N ASP A 174 -13.11 10.31 27.40
CA ASP A 174 -14.26 9.41 27.46
C ASP A 174 -14.44 8.58 26.17
N GLY A 175 -14.30 9.19 24.99
CA GLY A 175 -14.33 8.48 23.71
C GLY A 175 -13.16 7.50 23.53
N HIS A 176 -11.95 7.91 23.96
CA HIS A 176 -10.79 7.03 23.98
C HIS A 176 -11.01 5.84 24.93
N LEU A 177 -11.55 6.10 26.13
CA LEU A 177 -11.87 5.06 27.10
C LEU A 177 -12.88 4.07 26.53
N LEU A 178 -13.98 4.54 25.95
CA LEU A 178 -15.00 3.68 25.34
C LEU A 178 -14.43 2.83 24.20
N ALA A 179 -13.55 3.40 23.38
CA ALA A 179 -12.88 2.66 22.32
C ALA A 179 -11.99 1.55 22.88
N ILE A 180 -11.23 1.84 23.95
CA ILE A 180 -10.36 0.86 24.61
C ILE A 180 -11.20 -0.25 25.25
N GLU A 181 -12.21 0.08 26.04
CA GLU A 181 -13.12 -0.88 26.68
C GLU A 181 -13.80 -1.83 25.67
N ARG A 182 -13.99 -1.37 24.43
CA ARG A 182 -14.62 -2.18 23.38
C ARG A 182 -13.72 -3.30 22.86
N PHE A 183 -12.40 -3.07 22.74
CA PHE A 183 -11.50 -4.07 22.16
C PHE A 183 -10.73 -4.91 23.18
N LEU A 184 -10.52 -4.42 24.41
CA LEU A 184 -9.84 -5.21 25.46
C LEU A 184 -10.47 -6.59 25.70
N PRO A 185 -11.81 -6.77 25.67
CA PRO A 185 -12.44 -8.08 25.84
C PRO A 185 -12.03 -9.14 24.81
N TYR A 186 -11.54 -8.75 23.62
CA TYR A 186 -11.03 -9.71 22.64
C TYR A 186 -9.76 -10.43 23.13
N PHE A 187 -9.01 -9.79 24.02
CA PHE A 187 -7.82 -10.34 24.66
C PHE A 187 -8.14 -11.00 26.02
N GLY A 188 -9.38 -10.93 26.49
CA GLY A 188 -9.78 -11.48 27.79
C GLY A 188 -9.30 -10.66 28.99
N ILE A 189 -8.96 -9.39 28.79
CA ILE A 189 -8.54 -8.44 29.82
C ILE A 189 -9.55 -7.29 29.94
N THR A 190 -9.51 -6.57 31.06
CA THR A 190 -10.36 -5.39 31.28
C THR A 190 -9.53 -4.14 31.53
N ILE A 191 -10.18 -2.98 31.41
CA ILE A 191 -9.53 -1.70 31.68
C ILE A 191 -9.15 -1.55 33.16
N GLU A 192 -9.82 -2.26 34.08
CA GLU A 192 -9.58 -2.18 35.53
C GLU A 192 -8.25 -2.81 35.96
N GLU A 193 -7.72 -3.72 35.14
CA GLU A 193 -6.44 -4.39 35.34
C GLU A 193 -5.25 -3.49 34.96
N CYS A 194 -5.49 -2.46 34.16
CA CYS A 194 -4.48 -1.48 33.75
C CYS A 194 -3.99 -0.63 34.94
N LYS A 195 -2.68 -0.61 35.19
CA LYS A 195 -2.06 0.09 36.33
C LYS A 195 -1.47 1.46 35.99
N PHE A 196 -1.15 1.70 34.73
CA PHE A 196 -0.56 2.95 34.26
C PHE A 196 -0.78 3.14 32.76
N LEU A 197 -0.76 4.41 32.34
CA LEU A 197 -0.71 4.78 30.94
C LEU A 197 0.68 5.30 30.58
N VAL A 198 1.13 5.04 29.36
CA VAL A 198 2.33 5.62 28.76
C VAL A 198 1.90 6.39 27.54
N GLY A 199 2.31 7.65 27.43
CA GLY A 199 1.91 8.47 26.29
C GLY A 199 2.55 9.85 26.36
N ASP A 200 2.34 10.65 25.31
CA ASP A 200 2.70 12.06 25.37
C ASP A 200 1.86 12.79 26.44
N ASN A 201 2.37 13.91 26.95
CA ASN A 201 1.75 14.62 28.06
C ASN A 201 0.62 15.56 27.59
N CYS A 202 -0.13 15.13 26.57
CA CYS A 202 -1.24 15.89 26.00
C CYS A 202 -2.44 15.90 26.97
N SER A 203 -3.35 16.84 26.78
CA SER A 203 -4.53 17.00 27.65
C SER A 203 -5.44 15.77 27.65
N VAL A 204 -5.55 15.07 26.52
CA VAL A 204 -6.39 13.88 26.37
C VAL A 204 -5.83 12.72 27.21
N ASN A 205 -4.54 12.42 27.08
CA ASN A 205 -3.89 11.35 27.85
C ASN A 205 -3.89 11.64 29.36
N LYS A 206 -3.70 12.91 29.76
CA LYS A 206 -3.82 13.33 31.16
C LYS A 206 -5.23 13.06 31.69
N ARG A 207 -6.24 13.52 30.95
CA ARG A 207 -7.64 13.35 31.36
C ARG A 207 -8.04 11.88 31.36
N LEU A 208 -7.55 11.07 30.43
CA LEU A 208 -7.79 9.63 30.39
C LEU A 208 -7.20 8.94 31.63
N ALA A 209 -5.95 9.28 32.00
CA ALA A 209 -5.33 8.79 33.21
C ALA A 209 -6.11 9.21 34.48
N ASP A 210 -6.60 10.45 34.52
CA ASP A 210 -7.43 10.96 35.62
C ASP A 210 -8.76 10.20 35.73
N ILE A 211 -9.43 9.91 34.61
CA ILE A 211 -10.70 9.14 34.58
C ILE A 211 -10.46 7.70 35.04
N MET A 212 -9.38 7.08 34.55
CA MET A 212 -9.00 5.71 34.92
C MET A 212 -8.44 5.62 36.35
N GLY A 213 -8.05 6.74 36.96
CA GLY A 213 -7.42 6.76 38.28
C GLY A 213 -6.01 6.16 38.32
N VAL A 214 -5.28 6.20 37.21
CA VAL A 214 -3.95 5.59 37.05
C VAL A 214 -2.85 6.63 36.77
N LEU A 215 -1.60 6.23 36.92
CA LEU A 215 -0.45 7.10 36.64
C LEU A 215 -0.23 7.26 35.12
N LEU A 216 0.04 8.49 34.67
CA LEU A 216 0.53 8.77 33.31
C LEU A 216 2.05 8.92 33.31
N VAL A 217 2.73 7.99 32.63
CA VAL A 217 4.18 8.04 32.38
C VAL A 217 4.43 8.78 31.08
N GLY A 218 5.05 9.97 31.19
CA GLY A 218 5.32 10.82 30.04
C GLY A 218 6.33 10.22 29.06
N CYS A 219 6.01 10.31 27.78
CA CYS A 219 6.83 9.80 26.68
C CYS A 219 8.23 10.44 26.65
N ALA A 220 9.27 9.60 26.59
CA ALA A 220 10.66 10.03 26.57
C ALA A 220 11.02 10.82 25.29
N SER A 221 10.48 10.44 24.13
CA SER A 221 10.71 11.15 22.87
C SER A 221 10.10 12.55 22.91
N HIS A 222 8.92 12.72 23.51
CA HIS A 222 8.32 14.03 23.72
C HIS A 222 9.18 14.92 24.62
N ARG A 223 9.69 14.37 25.74
CA ARG A 223 10.61 15.10 26.64
C ARG A 223 11.90 15.50 25.94
N LEU A 224 12.46 14.62 25.12
CA LEU A 224 13.64 14.92 24.30
C LEU A 224 13.32 16.01 23.27
N ASN A 225 12.17 15.94 22.59
CA ASN A 225 11.74 16.94 21.62
C ASN A 225 11.63 18.32 22.28
N LEU A 226 11.04 18.42 23.48
CA LEU A 226 11.01 19.66 24.24
C LEU A 226 12.42 20.19 24.53
N ALA A 227 13.32 19.32 25.01
CA ALA A 227 14.71 19.71 25.29
C ALA A 227 15.46 20.18 24.01
N VAL A 228 15.22 19.52 22.88
CA VAL A 228 15.79 19.92 21.58
C VAL A 228 15.24 21.26 21.12
N ARG A 229 13.94 21.51 21.28
CA ARG A 229 13.32 22.80 20.94
C ARG A 229 13.90 23.94 21.79
N ASP A 230 14.08 23.71 23.09
CA ASP A 230 14.71 24.68 23.98
C ASP A 230 16.17 24.94 23.61
N TYR A 231 16.93 23.89 23.29
CA TYR A 231 18.33 24.00 22.84
C TYR A 231 18.44 24.77 21.52
N LEU A 232 17.49 24.59 20.60
CA LEU A 232 17.48 25.22 19.29
C LEU A 232 16.85 26.62 19.27
N ALA A 233 16.24 27.08 20.37
CA ALA A 233 15.59 28.40 20.45
C ALA A 233 16.50 29.57 19.99
N PRO A 234 17.82 29.62 20.29
CA PRO A 234 18.69 30.67 19.78
C PRO A 234 18.91 30.63 18.26
N HIS A 235 18.63 29.49 17.61
CA HIS A 235 18.82 29.24 16.18
C HIS A 235 17.52 29.30 15.38
N GLU A 236 16.39 29.67 15.99
CA GLU A 236 15.08 29.87 15.34
C GLU A 236 15.17 30.64 14.00
N PRO A 237 15.91 31.76 13.87
CA PRO A 237 16.00 32.48 12.60
C PRO A 237 16.60 31.64 11.47
N ALA A 238 17.65 30.87 11.77
CA ALA A 238 18.28 29.99 10.79
C ALA A 238 17.37 28.81 10.44
N LEU A 239 16.64 28.26 11.41
CA LEU A 239 15.66 27.21 11.19
C LEU A 239 14.50 27.68 10.31
N GLU A 240 14.05 28.93 10.48
CA GLU A 240 13.03 29.53 9.63
C GLU A 240 13.53 29.68 8.18
N GLU A 241 14.77 30.11 7.95
CA GLU A 241 15.37 30.16 6.61
C GLU A 241 15.41 28.77 5.95
N VAL A 242 15.83 27.74 6.71
CA VAL A 242 15.82 26.34 6.28
C VAL A 242 14.39 25.90 5.97
N GLN A 243 13.42 26.21 6.82
CA GLN A 243 12.02 25.85 6.61
C GLN A 243 11.44 26.50 5.35
N GLN A 244 11.75 27.78 5.10
CA GLN A 244 11.34 28.48 3.88
C GLN A 244 11.96 27.86 2.63
N LEU A 245 13.25 27.50 2.68
CA LEU A 245 13.90 26.76 1.60
C LEU A 245 13.22 25.41 1.35
N MET A 246 12.95 24.65 2.41
CA MET A 246 12.29 23.34 2.33
C MET A 246 10.87 23.44 1.75
N ARG A 247 10.08 24.45 2.16
CA ARG A 247 8.77 24.75 1.57
C ARG A 247 8.86 25.06 0.07
N LYS A 248 9.82 25.91 -0.35
CA LYS A 248 10.06 26.23 -1.77
C LYS A 248 10.43 24.98 -2.57
N LEU A 249 11.27 24.12 -1.99
CA LEU A 249 11.70 22.87 -2.60
C LEU A 249 10.53 21.87 -2.72
N ARG A 250 9.61 21.80 -1.75
CA ARG A 250 8.44 20.90 -1.78
C ARG A 250 7.45 21.19 -2.93
N THR A 251 7.54 22.34 -3.59
CA THR A 251 6.68 22.67 -4.74
C THR A 251 6.80 21.65 -5.87
N LEU A 252 5.67 21.30 -6.52
CA LEU A 252 5.61 20.33 -7.61
C LEU A 252 6.62 20.60 -8.73
N LYS A 253 6.86 21.89 -9.05
CA LYS A 253 7.83 22.32 -10.07
C LYS A 253 9.28 21.97 -9.70
N GLN A 254 9.64 22.07 -8.43
CA GLN A 254 10.98 21.73 -7.95
C GLN A 254 11.11 20.23 -7.65
N ALA A 255 10.05 19.57 -7.18
CA ALA A 255 9.99 18.12 -7.06
C ALA A 255 10.16 17.42 -8.42
N ALA A 256 9.49 17.91 -9.47
CA ALA A 256 9.64 17.40 -10.85
C ALA A 256 11.07 17.56 -11.38
N LYS A 257 11.70 18.72 -11.15
CA LYS A 257 13.12 18.96 -11.51
C LYS A 257 14.08 18.02 -10.79
N ARG A 258 13.75 17.59 -9.56
CA ARG A 258 14.57 16.66 -8.77
C ARG A 258 14.40 15.20 -9.21
N ARG A 259 13.18 14.77 -9.56
CA ARG A 259 12.92 13.46 -10.19
C ARG A 259 13.68 13.30 -11.51
N TYR A 260 13.78 14.36 -12.31
CA TYR A 260 14.56 14.35 -13.55
C TYR A 260 16.09 14.27 -13.30
N ARG A 261 16.57 14.66 -12.11
CA ARG A 261 18.00 14.66 -11.74
C ARG A 261 18.41 13.51 -10.80
N GLY A 262 17.50 12.59 -10.46
CA GLY A 262 17.81 11.41 -9.62
C GLY A 262 18.11 11.71 -8.14
N LEU A 263 17.78 12.89 -7.63
CA LEU A 263 18.03 13.26 -6.22
C LEU A 263 16.75 13.10 -5.40
N TYR A 264 16.64 11.99 -4.65
CA TYR A 264 15.56 11.73 -3.71
C TYR A 264 15.98 12.16 -2.31
N PHE A 265 15.38 13.23 -1.79
CA PHE A 265 15.29 13.43 -0.34
C PHE A 265 13.94 12.83 0.07
N GLY A 266 13.99 11.75 0.86
CA GLY A 266 12.81 11.26 1.58
C GLY A 266 12.27 12.36 2.49
N ASP A 267 10.98 12.28 2.83
CA ASP A 267 10.24 13.25 3.63
C ASP A 267 10.86 13.45 5.02
N MET A 268 11.92 14.27 5.09
CA MET A 268 12.63 14.58 6.34
C MET A 268 12.11 15.86 6.98
N LEU A 269 10.81 16.15 6.85
CA LEU A 269 10.10 17.19 7.61
C LEU A 269 8.58 16.90 7.62
N SER A 270 8.18 15.71 8.05
CA SER A 270 7.02 15.63 8.95
C SER A 270 7.59 15.89 10.34
N ASN A 271 7.26 17.03 10.94
CA ASN A 271 7.45 17.21 12.38
C ASN A 271 6.45 16.31 13.11
N SER A 272 6.74 15.01 13.09
CA SER A 272 6.09 13.98 13.89
C SER A 272 7.20 13.33 14.70
N PHE A 273 7.75 14.12 15.62
CA PHE A 273 8.29 13.54 16.85
C PHE A 273 7.19 13.81 17.88
N CYS A 274 6.51 12.72 18.26
CA CYS A 274 5.07 12.60 18.52
C CYS A 274 4.33 12.43 17.20
#